data_AF-A0A396GDK3-F1
#
_entry.id   AF-A0A396GDK3-F1
#
_cell.length_a   1.000
_cell.length_b   1.000
_cell.length_c   1.000
_cell.angle_alpha   90.00
_cell.angle_beta   90.00
_cell.angle_gamma   90.00
#
_symmetry.space_group_name_H-M   'P 1'
#
loop_
_entity.id
_entity.type
_entity.pdbx_description
1 polymer ?
#
loop_
_entity_poly.entity_id
_entity_poly.type
_entity_poly.pdbx_seq_one_letter_code
_entity_poly.pdbx_strand_id
1 'polypeptide(L)'
;MFQCCLLLSMLPPKIVGEMVEPERLYDSVNFGKTGGLSAWEPAGGQEWLELFNPSESFSDIVVEHEYVECTGSAIQALVLFKKLYPEYKTKEIDNFIANAVRFIESSQTIDGSWYGNWGICFIYGSFFALGGLEDPGKTYTNCPAIAKATKFLFQIRREDGGWGESYLFCSQKVRY
;
A
#
# COMPACT_ATOMS: atom_id res chain seq x y z
N MET A 1 2.19 1.53 13.12
CA MET A 1 2.27 2.30 14.38
C MET A 1 1.75 3.74 14.21
N PHE A 2 2.25 4.52 13.25
CA PHE A 2 1.81 5.90 13.00
C PHE A 2 0.28 6.08 12.83
N GLN A 3 -0.36 5.37 11.89
CA GLN A 3 -1.82 5.42 11.71
C GLN A 3 -2.60 5.03 12.98
N CYS A 4 -2.09 4.06 13.75
CA CYS A 4 -2.71 3.66 15.02
C CYS A 4 -2.66 4.82 16.03
N CYS A 5 -1.54 5.54 16.14
CA CYS A 5 -1.46 6.71 17.01
C CYS A 5 -2.49 7.78 16.61
N LEU A 6 -2.70 8.02 15.32
CA LEU A 6 -3.71 8.96 14.81
C LEU A 6 -5.14 8.52 15.13
N LEU A 7 -5.44 7.22 14.98
CA LEU A 7 -6.76 6.69 15.33
C LEU A 7 -7.00 6.74 16.84
N LEU A 8 -6.00 6.41 17.65
CA LEU A 8 -6.09 6.48 19.11
C LEU A 8 -6.26 7.92 19.61
N SER A 9 -5.62 8.92 18.97
CA SER A 9 -5.82 10.33 19.33
C SER A 9 -7.24 10.84 19.06
N MET A 10 -8.04 10.11 18.28
CA MET A 10 -9.46 10.42 18.08
C MET A 10 -10.36 9.84 19.19
N LEU A 11 -9.83 9.02 20.10
CA LEU A 11 -10.56 8.45 21.22
C LEU A 11 -10.38 9.31 22.50
N PRO A 12 -11.34 9.24 23.45
CA PRO A 12 -11.21 9.99 24.70
C PRO A 12 -9.95 9.62 25.51
N PRO A 13 -9.16 10.60 26.01
CA PRO A 13 -7.92 10.34 26.77
C PRO A 13 -8.10 9.42 27.98
N LYS A 14 -9.29 9.41 28.60
CA LYS A 14 -9.63 8.49 29.70
C LYS A 14 -9.52 7.00 29.33
N ILE A 15 -9.56 6.65 28.04
CA ILE A 15 -9.47 5.27 27.55
C ILE A 15 -8.03 4.93 27.14
N VAL A 16 -7.36 5.86 26.46
CA VAL A 16 -6.09 5.59 25.74
C VAL A 16 -4.87 6.26 26.36
N GLY A 17 -5.06 7.08 27.40
CA GLY A 17 -4.00 7.86 28.05
C GLY A 17 -3.69 9.17 27.32
N GLU A 18 -2.48 9.68 27.58
CA GLU A 18 -1.98 10.90 26.95
C GLU A 18 -1.67 10.67 25.47
N MET A 19 -1.96 11.68 24.66
CA MET A 19 -1.70 11.63 23.23
C MET A 19 -0.21 11.81 22.95
N VAL A 20 0.25 11.26 21.83
CA VAL A 20 1.58 11.55 21.32
C VAL A 20 1.66 13.01 20.90
N GLU A 21 2.72 13.70 21.29
CA GLU A 21 2.96 15.09 20.91
C GLU A 21 2.96 15.26 19.37
N PRO A 22 2.25 16.26 18.81
CA PRO A 22 2.16 16.48 17.38
C PRO A 22 3.51 16.55 16.65
N GLU A 23 4.53 17.13 17.28
CA GLU A 23 5.87 17.26 16.73
C GLU A 23 6.49 15.89 16.42
N ARG A 24 6.24 14.88 17.25
CA ARG A 24 6.73 13.51 17.00
C ARG A 24 5.99 12.84 15.83
N LEU A 25 4.74 13.23 15.60
CA LEU A 25 3.98 12.79 14.42
C LEU A 25 4.52 13.48 13.17
N TYR A 26 4.89 14.77 13.25
CA TYR A 26 5.48 15.53 12.15
C TYR A 26 6.81 14.95 11.69
N ASP A 27 7.67 14.51 12.63
CA ASP A 27 8.94 13.85 12.33
C ASP A 27 8.74 12.54 11.54
N SER A 28 7.57 11.90 11.68
CA SER A 28 7.22 10.68 10.95
C SER A 28 6.72 10.95 9.53
N VAL A 29 6.45 12.21 9.16
CA VAL A 29 5.97 12.61 7.82
C VAL A 29 7.15 13.06 6.96
N ASN A 30 7.84 12.06 6.44
CA ASN A 30 8.92 12.21 5.47
C ASN A 30 8.78 11.13 4.39
N PHE A 31 8.62 11.55 3.13
CA PHE A 31 8.41 10.66 1.99
C PHE A 31 9.31 11.06 0.82
N GLY A 32 9.68 10.07 0.02
CA GLY A 32 10.53 10.25 -1.15
C GLY A 32 9.87 11.05 -2.28
N LYS A 33 10.64 11.28 -3.35
CA LYS A 33 10.14 11.97 -4.56
C LYS A 33 9.38 11.05 -5.52
N THR A 34 9.53 9.74 -5.36
CA THR A 34 8.92 8.72 -6.21
C THR A 34 7.47 8.45 -5.78
N GLY A 35 6.73 7.72 -6.62
CA GLY A 35 5.31 7.44 -6.36
C GLY A 35 5.11 6.29 -5.40
N GLY A 36 5.86 5.20 -5.51
CA GLY A 36 5.75 4.10 -4.59
C GLY A 36 6.59 4.30 -3.33
N LEU A 37 6.37 3.42 -2.34
CA LEU A 37 7.21 3.28 -1.17
C LEU A 37 7.75 1.87 -1.08
N SER A 38 9.01 1.81 -0.70
CA SER A 38 9.76 0.62 -0.35
C SER A 38 9.56 0.22 1.10
N ALA A 39 10.18 -0.90 1.51
CA ALA A 39 10.05 -1.42 2.87
C ALA A 39 10.91 -0.64 3.87
N TRP A 40 12.17 -0.35 3.54
CA TRP A 40 13.14 0.16 4.52
C TRP A 40 13.81 1.47 4.09
N GLU A 41 14.38 1.51 2.89
CA GLU A 41 15.15 2.64 2.38
C GLU A 41 14.61 3.10 1.03
N PRO A 42 14.84 4.33 0.56
CA PRO A 42 14.40 4.72 -0.77
C PRO A 42 14.93 3.76 -1.86
N ALA A 43 14.06 3.31 -2.76
CA ALA A 43 14.42 2.49 -3.90
C ALA A 43 15.33 3.28 -4.87
N GLY A 44 16.64 3.18 -4.68
CA GLY A 44 17.66 3.87 -5.50
C GLY A 44 18.41 2.95 -6.47
N GLY A 45 18.37 1.64 -6.23
CA GLY A 45 18.98 0.63 -7.08
C GLY A 45 18.24 0.50 -8.42
N GLN A 46 18.97 0.16 -9.47
CA GLN A 46 18.37 -0.12 -10.78
C GLN A 46 17.97 -1.60 -10.86
N GLU A 47 16.79 -1.90 -11.38
CA GLU A 47 16.23 -3.26 -11.44
C GLU A 47 17.17 -4.29 -12.09
N TRP A 48 17.96 -3.89 -13.09
CA TRP A 48 18.91 -4.79 -13.77
C TRP A 48 19.99 -5.36 -12.84
N LEU A 49 20.24 -4.75 -11.67
CA LEU A 49 21.15 -5.29 -10.67
C LEU A 49 20.65 -6.62 -10.09
N GLU A 50 19.35 -6.91 -10.16
CA GLU A 50 18.79 -8.23 -9.78
C GLU A 50 19.38 -9.37 -10.63
N LEU A 51 19.97 -9.08 -11.80
CA LEU A 51 20.73 -10.06 -12.58
C LEU A 51 21.91 -10.64 -11.80
N PHE A 52 22.46 -9.89 -10.84
CA PHE A 52 23.57 -10.34 -10.00
C PHE A 52 23.12 -11.04 -8.73
N ASN A 53 21.83 -11.36 -8.59
CA ASN A 53 21.34 -12.09 -7.44
C ASN A 53 22.04 -13.46 -7.34
N PRO A 54 22.89 -13.68 -6.32
CA PRO A 54 23.61 -14.95 -6.17
C PRO A 54 22.76 -16.01 -5.47
N SER A 55 21.56 -15.64 -4.97
CA SER A 55 20.66 -16.56 -4.30
C SER A 55 19.86 -17.37 -5.31
N GLU A 56 19.92 -18.68 -5.18
CA GLU A 56 19.13 -19.60 -6.01
C GLU A 56 17.69 -19.76 -5.50
N SER A 57 17.41 -19.36 -4.25
CA SER A 57 16.14 -19.63 -3.56
C SER A 57 15.23 -18.42 -3.40
N PHE A 58 15.77 -17.20 -3.56
CA PHE A 58 15.03 -15.95 -3.31
C PHE A 58 15.16 -15.01 -4.49
N SER A 59 14.05 -14.40 -4.92
CA SER A 59 14.02 -13.35 -5.94
C SER A 59 13.93 -11.97 -5.31
N ASP A 60 14.32 -10.94 -6.06
CA ASP A 60 14.11 -9.52 -5.71
C ASP A 60 14.75 -9.12 -4.38
N ILE A 61 16.01 -9.54 -4.18
CA ILE A 61 16.75 -9.32 -2.92
C ILE A 61 17.95 -8.40 -3.08
N VAL A 62 18.30 -8.00 -4.31
CA VAL A 62 19.53 -7.24 -4.57
C VAL A 62 19.29 -5.74 -4.41
N VAL A 63 18.15 -5.26 -4.88
CA VAL A 63 17.75 -3.85 -4.74
C VAL A 63 16.48 -3.74 -3.94
N GLU A 64 16.28 -2.55 -3.38
CA GLU A 64 15.02 -2.21 -2.74
C GLU A 64 13.98 -1.83 -3.81
N HIS A 65 12.77 -2.38 -3.67
CA HIS A 65 11.67 -2.18 -4.61
C HIS A 65 10.56 -1.37 -3.97
N GLU A 66 9.76 -0.71 -4.80
CA GLU A 66 8.53 -0.09 -4.34
C GLU A 66 7.39 -1.11 -4.32
N TYR A 67 6.60 -1.11 -3.25
CA TYR A 67 5.56 -2.11 -3.00
C TYR A 67 4.19 -1.49 -2.86
N VAL A 68 3.18 -2.17 -3.38
CA VAL A 68 1.77 -1.76 -3.28
C VAL A 68 1.33 -1.69 -1.82
N GLU A 69 1.81 -2.61 -0.99
CA GLU A 69 1.40 -2.69 0.42
C GLU A 69 1.94 -1.53 1.25
N CYS A 70 3.22 -1.21 1.08
CA CYS A 70 3.85 -0.05 1.71
C CYS A 70 3.20 1.25 1.24
N THR A 71 2.98 1.37 -0.06
CA THR A 71 2.38 2.57 -0.67
C THR A 71 0.94 2.77 -0.23
N GLY A 72 0.11 1.73 -0.30
CA GLY A 72 -1.29 1.78 0.12
C GLY A 72 -1.45 2.13 1.60
N SER A 73 -0.66 1.49 2.47
CA SER A 73 -0.66 1.78 3.91
C SER A 73 -0.28 3.24 4.21
N ALA A 74 0.72 3.77 3.49
CA ALA A 74 1.15 5.15 3.68
C ALA A 74 0.11 6.16 3.20
N ILE A 75 -0.57 5.90 2.09
CA ILE A 75 -1.69 6.75 1.64
C ILE A 75 -2.75 6.84 2.73
N GLN A 76 -3.19 5.69 3.27
CA GLN A 76 -4.23 5.68 4.30
C GLN A 76 -3.82 6.48 5.54
N ALA A 77 -2.58 6.29 6.00
CA ALA A 77 -2.05 7.02 7.14
C ALA A 77 -1.93 8.53 6.88
N LEU A 78 -1.48 8.93 5.69
CA LEU A 78 -1.29 10.34 5.32
C LEU A 78 -2.61 11.06 5.05
N VAL A 79 -3.61 10.39 4.49
CA VAL A 79 -4.96 10.95 4.34
C VAL A 79 -5.56 11.26 5.72
N LEU A 80 -5.45 10.31 6.66
CA LEU A 80 -5.90 10.52 8.03
C LEU A 80 -5.09 11.63 8.73
N PHE A 81 -3.77 11.62 8.59
CA PHE A 81 -2.91 12.65 9.17
C PHE A 81 -3.27 14.05 8.66
N LYS A 82 -3.42 14.22 7.34
CA LYS A 82 -3.81 15.50 6.71
C LYS A 82 -5.16 16.00 7.23
N LYS A 83 -6.10 15.10 7.53
CA LYS A 83 -7.39 15.47 8.12
C LYS A 83 -7.26 16.01 9.55
N LEU A 84 -6.34 15.48 10.34
CA LEU A 84 -6.10 15.88 11.72
C LEU A 84 -5.18 17.11 11.84
N TYR A 85 -4.24 17.26 10.91
CA TYR A 85 -3.22 18.31 10.90
C TYR A 85 -3.16 19.04 9.54
N PRO A 86 -4.23 19.74 9.13
CA PRO A 86 -4.39 20.29 7.78
C PRO A 86 -3.43 21.45 7.42
N GLU A 87 -2.69 21.97 8.40
CA GLU A 87 -1.70 23.04 8.19
C GLU A 87 -0.29 22.52 7.92
N TYR A 88 -0.02 21.22 8.17
CA TYR A 88 1.33 20.65 8.07
C TYR A 88 1.56 19.96 6.72
N LYS A 89 2.39 20.56 5.86
CA LYS A 89 2.87 19.99 4.57
C LYS A 89 1.77 19.46 3.64
N THR A 90 0.57 20.04 3.70
CA THR A 90 -0.62 19.56 2.96
C THR A 90 -0.38 19.43 1.47
N LYS A 91 0.31 20.40 0.84
CA LYS A 91 0.59 20.38 -0.61
C LYS A 91 1.54 19.25 -0.98
N GLU A 92 2.57 19.03 -0.18
CA GLU A 92 3.54 17.96 -0.36
C GLU A 92 2.88 16.59 -0.19
N ILE A 93 2.01 16.45 0.83
CA ILE A 93 1.23 15.23 1.07
C ILE A 93 0.30 14.95 -0.11
N ASP A 94 -0.42 15.96 -0.61
CA ASP A 94 -1.32 15.80 -1.77
C ASP A 94 -0.57 15.37 -3.02
N ASN A 95 0.59 15.97 -3.29
CA ASN A 95 1.45 15.59 -4.41
C ASN A 95 1.95 14.15 -4.27
N PHE A 96 2.39 13.75 -3.07
CA PHE A 96 2.82 12.39 -2.79
C PHE A 96 1.67 11.39 -3.01
N ILE A 97 0.50 11.62 -2.41
CA ILE A 97 -0.68 10.76 -2.57
C ILE A 97 -1.05 10.62 -4.06
N ALA A 98 -1.01 11.72 -4.83
CA ALA A 98 -1.30 11.66 -6.26
C ALA A 98 -0.30 10.80 -7.05
N ASN A 99 0.99 10.85 -6.72
CA ASN A 99 2.01 9.97 -7.31
C ASN A 99 1.82 8.51 -6.88
N ALA A 100 1.51 8.28 -5.60
CA ALA A 100 1.29 6.97 -5.00
C ALA A 100 0.07 6.24 -5.57
N VAL A 101 -1.02 6.97 -5.78
CA VAL A 101 -2.20 6.47 -6.51
C VAL A 101 -1.82 6.03 -7.92
N ARG A 102 -1.03 6.83 -8.65
CA ARG A 102 -0.56 6.45 -10.00
C ARG A 102 0.30 5.20 -9.99
N PHE A 103 1.19 5.06 -9.01
CA PHE A 103 2.01 3.86 -8.83
C PHE A 103 1.13 2.61 -8.61
N ILE A 104 0.16 2.68 -7.70
CA ILE A 104 -0.78 1.57 -7.45
C ILE A 104 -1.57 1.26 -8.73
N GLU A 105 -2.11 2.25 -9.42
CA GLU A 105 -2.85 2.03 -10.68
C GLU A 105 -1.97 1.40 -11.77
N SER A 106 -0.68 1.78 -11.87
CA SER A 106 0.26 1.24 -12.87
C SER A 106 0.79 -0.16 -12.58
N SER A 107 0.78 -0.59 -11.32
CA SER A 107 1.24 -1.91 -10.89
C SER A 107 0.13 -2.97 -10.92
N GLN A 108 -1.10 -2.59 -11.29
CA GLN A 108 -2.22 -3.51 -11.39
C GLN A 108 -1.97 -4.54 -12.49
N THR A 109 -2.17 -5.81 -12.16
CA THR A 109 -2.07 -6.91 -13.12
C THR A 109 -3.26 -6.90 -14.10
N ILE A 110 -3.15 -7.67 -15.18
CA ILE A 110 -4.16 -7.67 -16.25
C ILE A 110 -5.54 -8.20 -15.80
N ASP A 111 -5.57 -9.10 -14.82
CA ASP A 111 -6.83 -9.65 -14.28
C ASP A 111 -7.52 -8.69 -13.29
N GLY A 112 -6.84 -7.60 -12.90
CA GLY A 112 -7.33 -6.60 -11.97
C GLY A 112 -6.79 -6.72 -10.55
N SER A 113 -5.96 -7.73 -10.25
CA SER A 113 -5.36 -7.92 -8.93
C SER A 113 -4.01 -7.20 -8.79
N TRP A 114 -3.47 -7.20 -7.57
CA TRP A 114 -2.08 -6.80 -7.29
C TRP A 114 -1.34 -7.92 -6.58
N TYR A 115 -0.07 -8.10 -6.93
CA TYR A 115 0.80 -9.08 -6.29
C TYR A 115 1.17 -8.64 -4.87
N GLY A 116 1.05 -9.56 -3.91
CA GLY A 116 1.48 -9.36 -2.52
C GLY A 116 2.87 -9.94 -2.28
N ASN A 117 3.76 -9.12 -1.74
CA ASN A 117 5.14 -9.45 -1.43
C ASN A 117 5.32 -9.92 0.02
N TRP A 118 4.47 -9.42 0.93
CA TRP A 118 4.55 -9.74 2.37
C TRP A 118 3.41 -10.63 2.87
N GLY A 119 2.55 -11.11 1.96
CA GLY A 119 1.43 -11.99 2.27
C GLY A 119 0.98 -12.76 1.03
N ILE A 120 0.23 -13.84 1.25
CA ILE A 120 -0.22 -14.75 0.18
C ILE A 120 -1.61 -14.32 -0.31
N CYS A 121 -1.80 -13.99 -1.57
CA CYS A 121 -0.86 -13.37 -2.50
C CYS A 121 -1.58 -12.21 -3.19
N PHE A 122 -2.53 -12.51 -4.09
CA PHE A 122 -3.24 -11.49 -4.84
C PHE A 122 -4.41 -10.89 -4.07
N ILE A 123 -5.04 -11.66 -3.17
CA ILE A 123 -6.03 -11.11 -2.23
C ILE A 123 -5.34 -10.10 -1.31
N TYR A 124 -4.17 -10.47 -0.78
CA TYR A 124 -3.38 -9.63 0.12
C TYR A 124 -2.95 -8.32 -0.56
N GLY A 125 -2.30 -8.40 -1.73
CA GLY A 125 -1.91 -7.20 -2.48
C GLY A 125 -3.11 -6.32 -2.84
N SER A 126 -4.21 -6.93 -3.30
CA SER A 126 -5.43 -6.20 -3.67
C SER A 126 -6.11 -5.52 -2.49
N PHE A 127 -6.05 -6.11 -1.29
CA PHE A 127 -6.57 -5.49 -0.07
C PHE A 127 -5.88 -4.15 0.21
N PHE A 128 -4.53 -4.10 0.17
CA PHE A 128 -3.79 -2.86 0.37
C PHE A 128 -4.00 -1.85 -0.76
N ALA A 129 -4.02 -2.32 -2.01
CA ALA A 129 -4.27 -1.45 -3.16
C ALA A 129 -5.64 -0.76 -3.08
N LEU A 130 -6.70 -1.53 -2.79
CA LEU A 130 -8.05 -1.00 -2.66
C LEU A 130 -8.14 0.01 -1.52
N GLY A 131 -7.57 -0.29 -0.34
CA GLY A 131 -7.55 0.64 0.79
C GLY A 131 -6.81 1.95 0.48
N GLY A 132 -5.66 1.86 -0.20
CA GLY A 132 -4.89 3.04 -0.64
C GLY A 132 -5.58 3.87 -1.72
N LEU A 133 -6.44 3.27 -2.54
CA LEU A 133 -7.22 4.00 -3.55
C LEU A 133 -8.49 4.62 -2.97
N GLU A 134 -9.18 3.92 -2.07
CA GLU A 134 -10.45 4.38 -1.49
C GLU A 134 -10.29 5.63 -0.63
N ASP A 135 -9.28 5.68 0.26
CA ASP A 135 -9.05 6.79 1.20
C ASP A 135 -8.92 8.18 0.53
N PRO A 136 -8.21 8.36 -0.60
CA PRO A 136 -8.19 9.62 -1.34
C PRO A 136 -9.44 9.87 -2.21
N GLY A 137 -10.47 9.03 -2.11
CA GLY A 137 -11.78 9.23 -2.75
C GLY A 137 -11.97 8.51 -4.09
N LYS A 138 -11.15 7.50 -4.42
CA LYS A 138 -11.42 6.65 -5.57
C LYS A 138 -12.56 5.68 -5.26
N THR A 139 -13.41 5.43 -6.23
CA THR A 139 -14.60 4.59 -6.11
C THR A 139 -14.74 3.68 -7.33
N TYR A 140 -15.67 2.74 -7.24
CA TYR A 140 -16.02 1.86 -8.37
C TYR A 140 -16.38 2.64 -9.65
N THR A 141 -17.00 3.82 -9.52
CA THR A 141 -17.50 4.60 -10.67
C THR A 141 -16.46 5.54 -11.27
N ASN A 142 -15.46 5.97 -10.49
CA ASN A 142 -14.44 6.94 -10.94
C ASN A 142 -13.04 6.35 -11.15
N CYS A 143 -12.83 5.08 -10.78
CA CYS A 143 -11.54 4.40 -10.86
C CYS A 143 -11.68 3.03 -11.51
N PRO A 144 -11.24 2.88 -12.78
CA PRO A 144 -11.26 1.59 -13.48
C PRO A 144 -10.48 0.49 -12.75
N ALA A 145 -9.41 0.85 -12.02
CA ALA A 145 -8.62 -0.11 -11.24
C ALA A 145 -9.46 -0.76 -10.13
N ILE A 146 -10.24 0.03 -9.38
CA ILE A 146 -11.17 -0.50 -8.36
C ILE A 146 -12.23 -1.42 -9.00
N ALA A 147 -12.79 -1.03 -10.15
CA ALA A 147 -13.79 -1.84 -10.83
C ALA A 147 -13.24 -3.21 -11.27
N LYS A 148 -12.03 -3.25 -11.84
CA LYS A 148 -11.35 -4.49 -12.22
C LYS A 148 -11.02 -5.36 -11.01
N ALA A 149 -10.49 -4.77 -9.95
CA ALA A 149 -10.17 -5.48 -8.70
C ALA A 149 -11.42 -6.08 -8.04
N THR A 150 -12.53 -5.34 -8.06
CA THR A 150 -13.82 -5.83 -7.58
C THR A 150 -14.27 -7.04 -8.38
N LYS A 151 -14.17 -6.98 -9.73
CA LYS A 151 -14.48 -8.11 -10.61
C LYS A 151 -13.59 -9.32 -10.31
N PHE A 152 -12.29 -9.12 -10.16
CA PHE A 152 -11.33 -10.15 -9.76
C PHE A 152 -11.77 -10.85 -8.47
N LEU A 153 -12.02 -10.09 -7.39
CA LEU A 153 -12.44 -10.65 -6.10
C LEU A 153 -13.75 -11.43 -6.21
N PHE A 154 -14.72 -10.97 -7.00
CA PHE A 154 -15.95 -11.73 -7.24
C PHE A 154 -15.71 -13.04 -7.98
N GLN A 155 -14.81 -13.05 -8.96
CA GLN A 155 -14.49 -14.25 -9.75
C GLN A 155 -13.80 -15.34 -8.92
N ILE A 156 -13.00 -14.95 -7.93
CA ILE A 156 -12.22 -15.88 -7.11
C ILE A 156 -12.91 -16.28 -5.80
N ARG A 157 -14.15 -15.82 -5.58
CA ARG A 157 -14.96 -16.18 -4.42
C ARG A 157 -15.39 -17.64 -4.50
N ARG A 158 -15.26 -18.37 -3.40
CA ARG A 158 -15.64 -19.79 -3.28
C ARG A 158 -17.15 -19.92 -3.02
N GLU A 159 -17.68 -21.14 -3.23
CA GLU A 159 -19.09 -21.46 -2.98
C GLU A 159 -19.51 -21.24 -1.52
N ASP A 160 -18.58 -21.47 -0.58
CA ASP A 160 -18.74 -21.19 0.85
C ASP A 160 -18.81 -19.69 1.19
N GLY A 161 -18.60 -18.83 0.19
CA GLY A 161 -18.64 -17.39 0.31
C GLY A 161 -17.31 -16.73 0.69
N GLY A 162 -16.28 -17.52 1.02
CA GLY A 162 -14.95 -17.03 1.38
C GLY A 162 -13.97 -16.94 0.22
N TRP A 163 -12.73 -16.66 0.57
CA TRP A 163 -11.59 -16.62 -0.34
C TRP A 163 -10.42 -17.42 0.23
N GLY A 164 -9.58 -17.95 -0.64
CA GLY A 164 -8.37 -18.65 -0.23
C GLY A 164 -7.36 -18.72 -1.37
N GLU A 165 -6.09 -18.61 -1.01
CA GLU A 165 -4.97 -18.68 -1.93
C GLU A 165 -3.94 -19.68 -1.43
N SER A 166 -3.39 -20.47 -2.35
CA SER A 166 -2.26 -21.35 -2.05
C SER A 166 -0.96 -20.55 -2.10
N TYR A 167 0.02 -20.91 -1.28
CA TYR A 167 1.36 -20.33 -1.32
C TYR A 167 2.04 -20.48 -2.68
N LEU A 168 1.61 -21.47 -3.48
CA LEU A 168 2.12 -21.70 -4.84
C LEU A 168 1.94 -20.49 -5.75
N PHE A 169 0.93 -19.65 -5.53
CA PHE A 169 0.72 -18.44 -6.32
C PHE A 169 1.85 -17.40 -6.15
N CYS A 170 2.52 -17.36 -4.99
CA CYS A 170 3.69 -16.52 -4.78
C CYS A 170 4.86 -16.96 -5.69
N SER A 171 5.07 -18.28 -5.84
CA SER A 171 6.17 -18.80 -6.65
C SER A 171 5.97 -18.61 -8.16
N GLN A 172 4.72 -18.58 -8.61
CA GLN A 172 4.39 -18.44 -10.03
C GLN A 172 4.29 -16.98 -10.47
N LYS A 173 4.08 -16.05 -9.52
CA LYS A 173 3.80 -14.61 -9.74
C LYS A 173 2.70 -14.33 -10.80
N VAL A 174 1.91 -15.35 -11.13
CA VAL A 174 0.87 -15.36 -12.15
C VAL A 174 -0.24 -16.28 -11.65
N ARG A 175 -1.50 -15.87 -11.89
CA ARG A 175 -2.69 -16.68 -11.63
C ARG A 175 -3.30 -17.09 -12.98
N TYR A 176 -3.58 -18.39 -13.14
CA TYR A 176 -4.29 -18.95 -14.30
C TYR A 176 -5.80 -19.01 -14.05
#